data_AF-A0A137QI54-F1
#
_entry.id   AF-A0A137QI54-F1
#
_cell.length_a   1.000
_cell.length_b   1.000
_cell.length_c   1.000
_cell.angle_alpha   90.00
_cell.angle_beta   90.00
_cell.angle_gamma   90.00
#
_symmetry.space_group_name_H-M   'P 1'
#
loop_
_entity.id
_entity.type
_entity.pdbx_description
1 polymer ?
#
loop_
_entity_poly.entity_id
_entity_poly.type
_entity_poly.pdbx_seq_one_letter_code
_entity_poly.pdbx_strand_id
1 'polypeptide(L)'
;MHTLKWGPVPVKANPTMMELLQAIYEYLSTPLTKSDIKFILSTPQNSRNLEQARECRARNGFDAVYAVAIQSPFKRSDVLGSHRRFLGIRAAKIGDGTDRLYFNLGSGPVPRI
;
A
#
# COMPACT_ATOMS: atom_id res chain seq x y z
N MET A 1 24.70 -4.85 -1.26
CA MET A 1 23.47 -5.65 -1.45
C MET A 1 22.27 -4.74 -1.19
N HIS A 2 21.43 -4.49 -2.20
CA HIS A 2 20.15 -3.81 -1.98
C HIS A 2 19.23 -4.78 -1.24
N THR A 3 19.04 -4.60 0.06
CA THR A 3 17.95 -5.25 0.77
C THR A 3 16.64 -4.67 0.23
N LEU A 4 15.89 -5.49 -0.50
CA LEU A 4 14.52 -5.16 -0.90
C LEU A 4 13.73 -4.90 0.39
N LYS A 5 13.44 -3.63 0.69
CA LYS A 5 12.73 -3.24 1.92
C LYS A 5 11.36 -3.87 2.00
N TRP A 6 10.70 -4.01 0.86
CA TRP A 6 9.42 -4.67 0.73
C TRP A 6 9.52 -5.77 -0.33
N GLY A 7 8.91 -6.91 -0.03
CA GLY A 7 8.91 -8.09 -0.88
C GLY A 7 7.59 -8.26 -1.63
N PRO A 8 7.45 -9.34 -2.42
CA PRO A 8 6.17 -9.69 -3.03
C PRO A 8 5.07 -9.89 -1.98
N VAL A 9 3.81 -9.67 -2.38
CA VAL A 9 2.65 -10.04 -1.56
C VAL A 9 2.63 -11.56 -1.46
N PRO A 10 2.72 -12.16 -0.25
CA PRO A 10 2.65 -13.60 -0.11
C PRO A 10 1.22 -14.06 -0.40
N VAL A 11 1.05 -14.98 -1.35
CA VAL A 11 -0.24 -15.56 -1.70
C VAL A 11 -0.07 -17.07 -1.86
N LYS A 12 -1.07 -17.84 -1.44
CA LYS A 12 -1.08 -19.29 -1.64
C LYS A 12 -1.20 -19.66 -3.13
N ALA A 13 -0.84 -20.89 -3.48
CA ALA A 13 -1.10 -21.40 -4.82
C ALA A 13 -2.61 -21.47 -5.11
N ASN A 14 -3.04 -21.04 -6.30
CA ASN A 14 -4.43 -20.99 -6.75
C ASN A 14 -5.38 -20.29 -5.75
N PRO A 15 -5.16 -18.99 -5.45
CA PRO A 15 -6.02 -18.25 -4.54
C PRO A 15 -7.38 -18.01 -5.17
N THR A 16 -8.44 -18.00 -4.36
CA THR A 16 -9.69 -17.34 -4.78
C THR A 16 -9.47 -15.84 -4.88
N MET A 17 -10.34 -15.14 -5.62
CA MET A 17 -10.29 -13.67 -5.70
C MET A 17 -10.36 -13.02 -4.30
N MET A 18 -11.17 -13.57 -3.40
CA MET A 18 -11.31 -13.05 -2.03
C MET A 18 -10.00 -13.17 -1.25
N GLU A 19 -9.39 -14.35 -1.26
CA GLU A 19 -8.12 -14.58 -0.55
C GLU A 19 -7.00 -13.70 -1.11
N LEU A 20 -7.07 -13.43 -2.40
CA LEU A 20 -6.12 -12.53 -3.00
C LEU A 20 -6.30 -11.07 -2.54
N LEU A 21 -7.54 -10.56 -2.59
CA LEU A 21 -7.84 -9.21 -2.14
C LEU A 21 -7.49 -9.05 -0.65
N GLN A 22 -7.73 -10.10 0.15
CA GLN A 22 -7.34 -10.17 1.55
C GLN A 22 -5.81 -10.09 1.72
N ALA A 23 -5.03 -10.85 0.96
CA ALA A 23 -3.57 -10.80 1.03
C ALA A 23 -3.01 -9.42 0.66
N ILE A 24 -3.58 -8.76 -0.36
CA ILE A 24 -3.22 -7.39 -0.73
C ILE A 24 -3.57 -6.42 0.40
N TYR A 25 -4.77 -6.54 0.97
CA TYR A 25 -5.21 -5.73 2.10
C TYR A 25 -4.28 -5.87 3.30
N GLU A 26 -3.93 -7.09 3.71
CA GLU A 26 -3.02 -7.37 4.83
C GLU A 26 -1.61 -6.81 4.58
N TYR A 27 -1.10 -7.02 3.37
CA TYR A 27 0.19 -6.49 2.97
C TYR A 27 0.22 -4.97 3.03
N LEU A 28 -0.80 -4.28 2.48
CA LEU A 28 -0.89 -2.83 2.51
C LEU A 28 -1.22 -2.27 3.90
N SER A 29 -1.87 -3.07 4.75
CA SER A 29 -2.20 -2.72 6.13
C SER A 29 -1.02 -2.86 7.09
N THR A 30 0.06 -3.50 6.65
CA THR A 30 1.26 -3.71 7.47
C THR A 30 1.87 -2.37 7.90
N PRO A 31 2.11 -2.15 9.20
CA PRO A 31 2.80 -0.96 9.69
C PRO A 31 4.21 -0.81 9.11
N LEU A 32 4.60 0.43 8.83
CA LEU A 32 5.97 0.78 8.48
C LEU A 32 6.87 0.61 9.70
N THR A 33 8.06 0.07 9.47
CA THR A 33 9.08 -0.01 10.52
C THR A 33 9.71 1.37 10.77
N LYS A 34 10.39 1.54 11.91
CA LYS A 34 11.12 2.78 12.22
C LYS A 34 12.17 3.11 11.15
N SER A 35 12.82 2.10 10.57
CA SER A 35 13.81 2.27 9.50
C SER A 35 13.17 2.64 8.15
N ASP A 36 11.95 2.18 7.88
CA ASP A 36 11.17 2.63 6.73
C ASP A 36 10.81 4.11 6.86
N ILE A 37 10.27 4.50 8.02
CA ILE A 37 9.88 5.89 8.30
C ILE A 37 11.09 6.80 8.20
N LYS A 38 12.21 6.47 8.87
CA LYS A 38 13.45 7.26 8.83
C LYS A 38 13.94 7.50 7.41
N PHE A 39 13.85 6.50 6.55
CA PHE A 39 14.27 6.59 5.15
C PHE A 39 13.30 7.41 4.30
N ILE A 40 11.98 7.24 4.49
CA ILE A 40 11.00 8.04 3.75
C ILE A 40 11.17 9.52 4.10
N LEU A 41 11.34 9.82 5.39
CA LEU A 41 11.53 11.16 5.91
C LEU A 41 12.91 11.76 5.59
N SER A 42 13.88 10.98 5.13
CA SER A 42 15.18 11.52 4.69
C SER A 42 15.09 12.25 3.35
N THR A 43 13.97 12.14 2.63
CA THR A 43 13.71 12.90 1.41
C THR A 43 12.80 14.09 1.74
N PRO A 44 13.18 15.32 1.37
CA PRO A 44 12.33 16.50 1.56
C PRO A 44 10.94 16.30 0.92
N GLN A 45 9.91 16.92 1.50
CA GLN A 45 8.48 16.83 1.08
C GLN A 45 7.76 15.50 1.40
N ASN A 46 8.47 14.39 1.60
CA ASN A 46 7.83 13.11 1.89
C ASN A 46 7.12 13.08 3.25
N SER A 47 7.55 13.87 4.24
CA SER A 47 6.88 13.98 5.54
C SER A 47 5.42 14.40 5.39
N ARG A 48 5.19 15.52 4.69
CA ARG A 48 3.86 16.06 4.42
C ARG A 48 3.01 15.09 3.60
N ASN A 49 3.60 14.46 2.59
CA ASN A 49 2.89 13.49 1.74
C ASN A 49 2.45 12.26 2.54
N LEU A 50 3.30 11.76 3.44
CA LEU A 50 3.02 10.59 4.27
C LEU A 50 1.92 10.89 5.31
N GLU A 51 1.99 12.06 5.95
CA GLU A 51 0.94 12.53 6.86
C GLU A 51 -0.40 12.70 6.16
N GLN A 52 -0.41 13.37 5.00
CA GLN A 52 -1.62 13.55 4.21
C GLN A 52 -2.21 12.21 3.76
N ALA A 53 -1.38 11.25 3.34
CA ALA A 53 -1.84 9.92 2.95
C ALA A 53 -2.51 9.19 4.12
N ARG A 54 -1.92 9.24 5.32
CA ARG A 54 -2.51 8.69 6.55
C ARG A 54 -3.85 9.36 6.88
N GLU A 55 -3.92 10.69 6.80
CA GLU A 55 -5.17 11.42 7.03
C GLU A 55 -6.25 11.05 6.02
N CYS A 56 -5.91 10.95 4.74
CA CYS A 56 -6.82 10.50 3.70
C CYS A 56 -7.31 9.07 3.96
N ARG A 57 -6.41 8.15 4.36
CA ARG A 57 -6.78 6.78 4.76
C ARG A 57 -7.73 6.79 5.97
N ALA A 58 -7.43 7.57 7.01
CA ALA A 58 -8.27 7.67 8.19
C ALA A 58 -9.66 8.23 7.85
N ARG A 59 -9.73 9.25 6.97
CA ARG A 59 -10.97 9.94 6.62
C ARG A 59 -11.88 9.14 5.69
N ASN A 60 -11.28 8.51 4.69
CA ASN A 60 -12.00 7.91 3.56
C ASN A 60 -11.97 6.38 3.58
N GLY A 61 -11.20 5.78 4.49
CA GLY A 61 -11.08 4.34 4.63
C GLY A 61 -12.12 3.75 5.59
N PHE A 62 -12.01 2.44 5.78
CA PHE A 62 -12.85 1.67 6.70
C PHE A 62 -12.28 1.58 8.12
N ASP A 63 -11.28 2.40 8.46
CA ASP A 63 -10.72 2.41 9.83
C ASP A 63 -11.82 2.91 10.78
N ALA A 64 -12.22 2.07 11.74
CA ALA A 64 -13.46 2.20 12.53
C ALA A 64 -13.62 3.53 13.29
N VAL A 65 -12.52 4.23 13.59
CA VAL A 65 -12.53 5.52 14.29
C VAL A 65 -11.42 6.42 13.75
N TYR A 66 -11.79 7.55 13.13
CA TYR A 66 -10.86 8.53 12.56
C TYR A 66 -9.74 8.96 13.53
N ALA A 67 -10.10 9.23 14.79
CA ALA A 67 -9.16 9.65 15.83
C ALA A 67 -8.11 8.57 16.15
N VAL A 68 -8.53 7.30 16.20
CA VAL A 68 -7.63 6.16 16.44
C VAL A 68 -6.76 5.90 15.20
N ALA A 69 -7.32 6.06 14.01
CA ALA A 69 -6.62 5.87 12.74
C ALA A 69 -5.49 6.89 12.52
N ILE A 70 -5.66 8.15 12.93
CA ILE A 70 -4.61 9.18 12.85
C ILE A 70 -3.48 8.91 13.85
N GLN A 71 -3.81 8.40 15.04
CA GLN A 71 -2.81 8.02 16.05
C GLN A 71 -2.12 6.69 15.72
N SER A 72 -2.65 5.91 14.77
CA SER A 72 -2.05 4.66 14.34
C SER A 72 -0.71 4.89 13.62
N PRO A 73 0.22 3.90 13.67
CA PRO A 73 1.44 3.93 12.88
C PRO A 73 1.14 4.11 11.39
N PHE A 74 2.09 4.70 10.67
CA PHE A 74 2.05 4.70 9.21
C PHE A 74 2.01 3.27 8.69
N LYS A 75 1.21 3.02 7.66
CA LYS A 75 1.08 1.73 6.98
C LYS A 75 1.76 1.80 5.60
N ARG A 76 2.02 0.64 4.99
CA ARG A 76 2.58 0.59 3.62
C ARG A 76 1.72 1.33 2.60
N SER A 77 0.40 1.31 2.77
CA SER A 77 -0.53 2.08 1.94
C SER A 77 -0.29 3.60 1.99
N ASP A 78 0.21 4.15 3.11
CA ASP A 78 0.46 5.58 3.25
C ASP A 78 1.62 6.06 2.34
N VAL A 79 2.51 5.15 1.93
CA VAL A 79 3.64 5.48 1.03
C VAL A 79 3.23 5.54 -0.44
N LEU A 80 2.04 5.02 -0.78
CA LEU A 80 1.49 5.14 -2.13
C LEU A 80 1.08 6.58 -2.44
N GLY A 81 0.91 7.41 -1.42
CA GLY A 81 0.49 8.81 -1.51
C GLY A 81 -1.00 8.96 -1.75
N SER A 82 -1.51 10.18 -1.52
CA SER A 82 -2.90 10.58 -1.77
C SER A 82 -3.23 10.80 -3.26
N HIS A 83 -2.20 10.78 -4.12
CA HIS A 83 -2.26 11.14 -5.54
C HIS A 83 -1.93 9.97 -6.47
N ARG A 84 -2.24 8.74 -6.07
CA ARG A 84 -2.14 7.60 -6.99
C ARG A 84 -3.50 6.99 -7.23
N ARG A 85 -3.88 6.93 -8.51
CA ARG A 85 -5.06 6.20 -8.97
C ARG A 85 -4.75 4.71 -8.90
N PHE A 86 -5.62 3.95 -8.25
CA PHE A 86 -5.63 2.50 -8.43
C PHE A 86 -6.07 2.22 -9.87
N LEU A 87 -5.15 1.70 -10.69
CA LEU A 87 -5.40 1.38 -12.10
C LEU A 87 -5.83 -0.08 -12.29
N GLY A 88 -6.10 -0.79 -11.21
CA GLY A 88 -6.50 -2.20 -11.22
C GLY A 88 -5.38 -3.17 -10.85
N ILE A 89 -5.79 -4.43 -10.70
CA ILE A 89 -4.91 -5.58 -10.49
C ILE A 89 -4.95 -6.42 -11.77
N ARG A 90 -3.77 -6.75 -12.32
CA ARG A 90 -3.64 -7.69 -13.43
C ARG A 90 -3.00 -8.99 -12.94
N ALA A 91 -3.72 -10.10 -13.08
CA ALA A 91 -3.14 -11.44 -12.95
C ALA A 91 -2.39 -11.80 -14.25
N ALA A 92 -1.18 -12.35 -14.12
CA ALA A 92 -0.47 -12.96 -15.25
C ALA A 92 0.22 -14.25 -14.82
N LYS A 93 0.12 -15.26 -15.68
CA LYS A 93 0.95 -16.46 -15.62
C LYS A 93 2.22 -16.22 -16.41
N ILE A 94 3.36 -16.31 -15.75
CA ILE A 94 4.66 -16.27 -16.43
C ILE A 94 5.06 -17.70 -16.77
N GLY A 95 5.85 -17.89 -17.83
CA GLY A 95 6.28 -19.21 -18.31
C GLY A 95 7.07 -20.05 -17.29
N ASP A 96 7.41 -19.48 -16.13
CA ASP A 96 8.00 -20.18 -14.97
C ASP A 96 6.95 -20.89 -14.09
N GLY A 97 5.67 -20.88 -14.48
CA GLY A 97 4.59 -21.50 -13.72
C GLY A 97 4.15 -20.70 -12.50
N THR A 98 4.68 -19.49 -12.30
CA THR A 98 4.32 -18.64 -11.15
C THR A 98 3.16 -17.71 -11.52
N ASP A 99 2.11 -17.74 -10.70
CA ASP A 99 1.05 -16.72 -10.73
C ASP A 99 1.57 -15.41 -10.15
N ARG A 100 1.55 -14.33 -10.94
CA ARG A 100 1.93 -13.00 -10.50
C ARG A 100 0.77 -12.04 -10.59
N LEU A 101 0.77 -11.08 -9.66
CA LEU A 101 -0.22 -10.02 -9.63
C LEU A 101 0.46 -8.68 -9.68
N TYR A 102 0.07 -7.92 -10.69
CA TYR A 102 0.56 -6.59 -10.95
C TYR A 102 -0.44 -5.61 -10.37
N PHE A 103 -0.03 -4.91 -9.33
CA PHE A 103 -0.78 -3.81 -8.74
C PHE A 103 -0.38 -2.52 -9.47
N ASN A 104 -1.27 -2.02 -10.34
CA ASN A 104 -0.98 -0.84 -11.13
C ASN A 104 -1.41 0.41 -10.37
N LEU A 105 -0.46 1.31 -10.16
CA LEU A 105 -0.69 2.64 -9.62
C LEU A 105 -0.30 3.69 -10.66
N GLY A 106 -1.25 4.54 -11.01
CA GLY A 106 -1.03 5.66 -11.92
C GLY A 106 -0.69 6.92 -11.14
N SER A 107 0.16 7.77 -11.70
CA SER A 107 0.33 9.13 -11.21
C SER A 107 -0.97 9.94 -11.42
N GLY A 108 -1.38 10.67 -10.38
CA GLY A 108 -2.44 11.67 -10.48
C GLY A 108 -3.51 11.54 -9.39
N PRO A 109 -4.20 12.64 -9.06
CA PRO A 109 -5.19 12.66 -8.00
C PRO A 109 -6.27 11.60 -8.22
N VAL A 110 -6.70 10.95 -7.13
CA VAL A 110 -7.94 10.17 -7.13
C VAL A 110 -9.09 11.16 -7.36
N PRO A 111 -9.97 10.96 -8.37
CA PRO A 111 -11.12 11.82 -8.58
C PRO A 111 -11.96 11.89 -7.30
N ARG A 112 -12.27 13.10 -6.84
CA ARG A 112 -13.22 13.30 -5.74
C ARG A 112 -14.62 13.28 -6.35
N ILE A 113 -15.47 12.37 -5.89
CA ILE A 113 -16.91 12.35 -6.19
C ILE A 113 -17.59 13.27 -5.19
#